data_AF-A0A2E0ZC62-F1
#
_entry.id   AF-A0A2E0ZC62-F1
#
_cell.length_a   1.000
_cell.length_b   1.000
_cell.length_c   1.000
_cell.angle_alpha   90.00
_cell.angle_beta   90.00
_cell.angle_gamma   90.00
#
_symmetry.space_group_name_H-M   'P 1'
#
loop_
_entity.id
_entity.type
_entity.pdbx_description
1 polymer ?
#
loop_
_entity_poly.entity_id
_entity_poly.type
_entity_poly.pdbx_seq_one_letter_code
_entity_poly.pdbx_strand_id
1 'polypeptide(L)'
;METLPKFKLREPLLILVFVFLLIFWAINALNTGNIFWFLPVQPTFQPTRILVRNYGQTIDLQPGAPGFTELSQALTETFANGFDNNALVSIGLSDETLRRYAEEELVIESYYGQDISFNTRVRMNGITQLLIPLDGTHADSRYLFMGGNGDWRAGAMVLTDDSPLRNAMRELGYLSGE
;
A
#
# COMPACT_ATOMS: atom_id res chain seq x y z
N MET A 1 -29.55 -9.42 59.02
CA MET A 1 -28.33 -8.98 58.32
C MET A 1 -28.62 -9.09 56.84
N GLU A 2 -28.94 -7.98 56.18
CA GLU A 2 -29.08 -7.95 54.72
C GLU A 2 -27.70 -8.10 54.10
N THR A 3 -27.52 -9.14 53.28
CA THR A 3 -26.30 -9.31 52.49
C THR A 3 -26.29 -8.25 51.39
N LEU A 4 -25.38 -7.29 51.49
CA LEU A 4 -25.11 -6.31 50.43
C LEU A 4 -25.01 -7.01 49.07
N PRO A 5 -25.69 -6.50 48.02
CA PRO A 5 -25.63 -7.10 46.70
C PRO A 5 -24.18 -7.07 46.21
N LYS A 6 -23.62 -8.24 45.90
CA LYS A 6 -22.31 -8.34 45.24
C LYS A 6 -22.43 -7.66 43.87
N PHE A 7 -22.00 -6.40 43.79
CA PHE A 7 -21.85 -5.71 42.51
C PHE A 7 -20.90 -6.53 41.63
N LYS A 8 -21.47 -7.19 40.63
CA LYS A 8 -20.69 -7.89 39.61
C LYS A 8 -20.22 -6.82 38.62
N LEU A 9 -19.04 -6.26 38.86
CA LEU A 9 -18.42 -5.25 37.97
C LEU A 9 -18.02 -5.82 36.61
N ARG A 10 -18.02 -7.15 36.45
CA ARG A 10 -17.54 -7.83 35.24
C ARG A 10 -18.42 -7.52 34.04
N GLU A 11 -19.73 -7.69 34.16
CA GLU A 11 -20.70 -7.46 33.09
C GLU A 11 -20.68 -6.02 32.57
N PRO A 12 -20.81 -4.97 33.41
CA PRO A 12 -20.73 -3.59 32.93
C PRO A 12 -19.35 -3.24 32.35
N LEU A 13 -18.26 -3.81 32.87
CA LEU A 13 -16.92 -3.61 32.30
C LEU A 13 -16.79 -4.24 30.90
N LEU A 14 -17.30 -5.46 30.72
CA LEU A 14 -17.29 -6.12 29.41
C LEU A 14 -18.14 -5.36 28.39
N ILE A 15 -19.31 -4.85 28.80
CA ILE A 15 -20.15 -4.01 27.95
C ILE A 15 -19.39 -2.74 27.57
N LEU A 16 -18.74 -2.07 28.52
CA LEU A 16 -17.96 -0.86 28.27
C LEU A 16 -16.84 -1.11 27.26
N VAL A 17 -16.06 -2.18 27.44
CA VAL A 17 -14.99 -2.58 26.51
C VAL A 17 -15.55 -2.85 25.11
N PHE A 18 -16.65 -3.60 25.02
CA PHE A 18 -17.28 -3.91 23.74
C PHE A 18 -17.77 -2.65 23.01
N VAL A 19 -18.45 -1.75 23.72
CA VAL A 19 -18.91 -0.47 23.17
C VAL A 19 -17.72 0.37 22.69
N PHE A 20 -16.64 0.44 23.46
CA PHE A 20 -15.44 1.15 23.07
C PHE A 20 -14.81 0.58 21.79
N LEU A 21 -14.66 -0.75 21.70
CA LEU A 21 -14.15 -1.41 20.49
C LEU A 21 -15.04 -1.17 19.27
N LEU A 22 -16.37 -1.19 19.45
CA LEU A 22 -17.32 -0.93 18.38
C LEU A 22 -17.22 0.52 17.85
N ILE A 23 -17.12 1.50 18.76
CA ILE A 23 -16.93 2.92 18.40
C ILE A 23 -15.60 3.11 17.70
N PHE A 24 -14.52 2.54 18.25
CA PHE A 24 -13.19 2.61 17.64
C PHE A 24 -13.18 2.00 16.23
N TRP A 25 -13.81 0.84 16.05
CA TRP A 25 -13.95 0.21 14.74
C TRP A 25 -14.76 1.07 13.77
N ALA A 26 -15.92 1.59 14.19
CA ALA A 26 -16.81 2.37 13.34
C ALA A 26 -16.16 3.68 12.86
N ILE A 27 -15.48 4.40 13.75
CA ILE A 27 -14.76 5.63 13.40
C ILE A 27 -13.71 5.35 12.32
N ASN A 28 -12.91 4.31 12.50
CA ASN A 28 -11.87 3.95 11.52
C ASN A 28 -12.49 3.50 10.19
N ALA A 29 -13.52 2.66 10.20
CA ALA A 29 -14.20 2.21 8.99
C ALA A 29 -14.79 3.37 8.17
N LEU A 30 -15.37 4.38 8.84
CA LEU A 30 -15.88 5.59 8.18
C LEU A 30 -14.76 6.48 7.65
N ASN A 31 -13.67 6.64 8.41
CA ASN A 31 -12.53 7.44 8.02
C ASN A 31 -11.81 6.86 6.80
N THR A 32 -11.58 5.54 6.77
CA THR A 32 -10.88 4.86 5.67
C THR A 32 -11.79 4.57 4.49
N GLY A 33 -13.09 4.39 4.72
CA GLY A 33 -14.02 3.81 3.73
C GLY A 33 -13.90 2.30 3.62
N ASN A 34 -13.13 1.64 4.49
CA ASN A 34 -12.87 0.21 4.45
C ASN A 34 -13.25 -0.44 5.79
N ILE A 35 -14.30 -1.28 5.80
CA ILE A 35 -14.76 -2.01 6.99
C ILE A 35 -13.76 -3.06 7.50
N PHE A 36 -12.84 -3.50 6.63
CA PHE A 36 -11.83 -4.52 6.86
C PHE A 36 -10.45 -3.94 7.12
N TRP A 37 -10.34 -2.64 7.45
CA TRP A 37 -9.09 -1.90 7.67
C TRP A 37 -8.10 -2.56 8.66
N PHE A 38 -8.60 -3.41 9.56
CA PHE A 38 -7.83 -4.09 10.61
C PHE A 38 -7.41 -5.51 10.24
N LEU A 39 -7.88 -6.06 9.11
CA LEU A 39 -7.51 -7.40 8.70
C LEU A 39 -6.05 -7.41 8.21
N PRO A 40 -5.24 -8.39 8.67
CA PRO A 40 -3.85 -8.49 8.22
C PRO A 40 -3.75 -8.95 6.77
N VAL A 41 -4.76 -9.65 6.26
CA VAL A 41 -4.81 -10.16 4.89
C VAL A 41 -5.18 -9.01 3.94
N GLN A 42 -4.37 -8.81 2.91
CA GLN A 42 -4.61 -7.79 1.90
C GLN A 42 -5.42 -8.35 0.71
N PRO A 43 -6.35 -7.56 0.14
CA PRO A 43 -7.00 -7.93 -1.11
C PRO A 43 -5.98 -8.00 -2.26
N THR A 44 -6.19 -8.95 -3.17
CA THR A 44 -5.36 -9.09 -4.37
C THR A 44 -5.93 -8.23 -5.49
N PHE A 45 -5.06 -7.48 -6.16
CA PHE A 45 -5.41 -6.66 -7.32
C PHE A 45 -4.56 -7.05 -8.51
N GLN A 46 -5.20 -7.19 -9.67
CA GLN A 46 -4.51 -7.48 -10.92
C GLN A 46 -4.27 -6.15 -11.67
N PRO A 47 -3.00 -5.75 -11.89
CA PRO A 47 -2.70 -4.59 -12.70
C PRO A 47 -3.17 -4.84 -14.14
N THR A 48 -3.63 -3.79 -14.81
CA THR A 48 -3.92 -3.80 -16.25
C THR A 48 -2.70 -3.39 -17.07
N ARG A 49 -1.73 -2.74 -16.42
CA ARG A 49 -0.49 -2.25 -17.00
C ARG A 49 0.55 -2.01 -15.90
N ILE A 50 1.80 -2.35 -16.19
CA ILE A 50 2.96 -2.06 -15.34
C ILE A 50 3.95 -1.25 -16.17
N LEU A 51 4.41 -0.12 -15.65
CA LEU A 51 5.53 0.62 -16.23
C LEU A 51 6.77 0.44 -15.38
N VAL A 52 7.86 0.06 -16.02
CA VAL A 52 9.19 0.13 -15.42
C VAL A 52 9.90 1.33 -16.04
N ARG A 53 10.21 2.33 -15.22
CA ARG A 53 11.07 3.46 -15.61
C ARG A 53 12.47 3.15 -15.14
N ASN A 54 13.40 3.01 -16.08
CA ASN A 54 14.75 2.51 -15.84
C ASN A 54 15.76 3.47 -16.46
N TYR A 55 16.26 4.43 -15.68
CA TYR A 55 17.28 5.41 -16.08
C TYR A 55 17.01 6.03 -17.48
N GLY A 56 15.82 6.59 -17.66
CA GLY A 56 15.41 7.23 -18.91
C GLY A 56 14.74 6.32 -19.94
N GLN A 57 14.78 5.00 -19.74
CA GLN A 57 14.02 4.05 -20.55
C GLN A 57 12.65 3.77 -19.90
N THR A 58 11.58 3.78 -20.69
CA THR A 58 10.26 3.31 -20.24
C THR A 58 9.93 1.97 -20.89
N ILE A 59 9.62 0.99 -20.06
CA ILE A 59 9.18 -0.34 -20.48
C ILE A 59 7.72 -0.48 -20.07
N ASP A 60 6.84 -0.56 -21.08
CA ASP A 60 5.39 -0.71 -20.88
C ASP A 60 5.01 -2.19 -21.01
N LEU A 61 4.60 -2.78 -19.89
CA LEU A 61 4.22 -4.18 -19.78
C LEU A 61 2.70 -4.29 -19.62
N GLN A 62 2.10 -5.02 -20.54
CA GLN A 62 0.68 -5.37 -20.52
C GLN A 62 0.51 -6.89 -20.36
N PRO A 63 -0.68 -7.37 -19.97
CA PRO A 63 -0.95 -8.81 -19.90
C PRO A 63 -0.51 -9.56 -21.17
N GLY A 64 0.32 -10.58 -20.99
CA GLY A 64 0.91 -11.36 -22.09
C GLY A 64 2.29 -10.90 -22.56
N ALA A 65 2.76 -9.73 -22.15
CA ALA A 65 4.14 -9.29 -22.39
C ALA A 65 5.12 -10.08 -21.49
N PRO A 66 6.36 -10.35 -21.96
CA PRO A 66 7.39 -10.96 -21.12
C PRO A 66 7.64 -10.15 -19.84
N GLY A 67 7.73 -10.83 -18.68
CA GLY A 67 7.97 -10.20 -17.38
C GLY A 67 6.72 -9.62 -16.69
N PHE A 68 5.59 -9.50 -17.40
CA PHE A 68 4.37 -8.95 -16.81
C PHE A 68 3.83 -9.83 -15.68
N THR A 69 3.75 -11.15 -15.91
CA THR A 69 3.19 -12.10 -14.94
C THR A 69 4.04 -12.15 -13.69
N GLU A 70 5.35 -12.19 -13.86
CA GLU A 70 6.35 -12.23 -12.81
C GLU A 70 6.26 -10.97 -11.93
N LEU A 71 6.22 -9.78 -12.54
CA LEU A 71 6.08 -8.53 -11.78
C LEU A 71 4.71 -8.38 -11.12
N SER A 72 3.62 -8.81 -11.79
CA SER A 72 2.28 -8.79 -11.20
C SER A 72 2.20 -9.67 -9.95
N GLN A 73 2.80 -10.86 -10.02
CA GLN A 73 2.90 -11.76 -8.88
C GLN A 73 3.76 -11.16 -7.77
N ALA A 74 4.93 -10.61 -8.10
CA ALA A 74 5.82 -10.00 -7.12
C ALA A 74 5.19 -8.78 -6.41
N LEU A 75 4.40 -7.97 -7.12
CA LEU A 75 3.59 -6.90 -6.53
C LEU A 75 2.54 -7.49 -5.56
N THR A 76 1.83 -8.54 -5.98
CA THR A 76 0.84 -9.22 -5.13
C THR A 76 1.47 -9.74 -3.84
N GLU A 77 2.62 -10.40 -3.92
CA GLU A 77 3.36 -10.92 -2.76
C GLU A 77 3.86 -9.80 -1.86
N THR A 78 4.41 -8.73 -2.46
CA THR A 78 4.84 -7.52 -1.74
C THR A 78 3.69 -6.90 -0.94
N PHE A 79 2.50 -6.78 -1.54
CA PHE A 79 1.34 -6.24 -0.82
C PHE A 79 0.78 -7.22 0.21
N ALA A 80 0.87 -8.53 -0.02
CA ALA A 80 0.45 -9.53 0.96
C ALA A 80 1.25 -9.46 2.27
N ASN A 81 2.51 -9.02 2.22
CA ASN A 81 3.33 -8.73 3.41
C ASN A 81 2.82 -7.54 4.24
N GLY A 82 1.93 -6.73 3.67
CA GLY A 82 1.26 -5.63 4.34
C GLY A 82 2.08 -4.34 4.39
N PHE A 83 1.69 -3.47 5.32
CA PHE A 83 2.13 -2.08 5.38
C PHE A 83 2.48 -1.69 6.82
N ASP A 84 3.61 -1.00 7.01
CA ASP A 84 4.09 -0.53 8.32
C ASP A 84 3.64 0.92 8.60
N ASN A 85 2.34 1.18 8.48
CA ASN A 85 1.80 2.55 8.61
C ASN A 85 0.63 2.60 9.59
N ASN A 86 0.74 3.47 10.59
CA ASN A 86 -0.42 3.93 11.36
C ASN A 86 -1.11 5.14 10.70
N ALA A 87 -0.41 5.87 9.82
CA ALA A 87 -0.88 7.01 9.04
C ALA A 87 0.02 7.20 7.80
N LEU A 88 -0.39 8.05 6.85
CA LEU A 88 0.46 8.41 5.71
C LEU A 88 1.73 9.14 6.17
N VAL A 89 2.85 8.80 5.55
CA VAL A 89 4.06 9.62 5.62
C VAL A 89 3.78 10.91 4.86
N SER A 90 3.98 12.07 5.51
CA SER A 90 3.71 13.37 4.90
C SER A 90 4.82 13.76 3.92
N ILE A 91 4.77 13.16 2.73
CA ILE A 91 5.71 13.38 1.63
C ILE A 91 4.95 13.43 0.31
N GLY A 92 5.36 14.30 -0.61
CA GLY A 92 4.77 14.42 -1.94
C GLY A 92 5.81 14.21 -3.02
N LEU A 93 5.36 13.89 -4.22
CA LEU A 93 6.20 13.85 -5.40
C LEU A 93 6.18 15.24 -6.05
N SER A 94 7.30 15.96 -5.95
CA SER A 94 7.48 17.21 -6.68
C SER A 94 7.68 16.93 -8.17
N ASP A 95 7.42 17.92 -9.03
CA ASP A 95 7.69 17.80 -10.48
C ASP A 95 9.14 17.38 -10.76
N GLU A 96 10.08 17.89 -9.96
CA GLU A 96 11.49 17.55 -10.06
C GLU A 96 11.78 16.11 -9.62
N THR A 97 11.06 15.58 -8.63
CA THR A 97 11.13 14.16 -8.26
C THR A 97 10.57 13.28 -9.38
N LEU A 98 9.43 13.66 -9.96
CA LEU A 98 8.82 12.92 -11.08
C LEU A 98 9.70 12.93 -12.31
N ARG A 99 10.39 14.06 -12.60
CA ARG A 99 11.39 14.15 -13.66
C ARG A 99 12.54 13.17 -13.43
N ARG A 100 13.12 13.12 -12.22
CA ARG A 100 14.16 12.14 -11.90
C ARG A 100 13.68 10.69 -12.03
N TYR A 101 12.48 10.38 -11.55
CA TYR A 101 11.87 9.06 -11.76
C TYR A 101 11.69 8.71 -13.24
N ALA A 102 11.47 9.70 -14.11
CA ALA A 102 11.36 9.48 -15.55
C ALA A 102 12.71 9.30 -16.25
N GLU A 103 13.76 10.00 -15.80
CA GLU A 103 14.98 10.20 -16.58
C GLU A 103 16.23 9.56 -15.96
N GLU A 104 16.30 9.43 -14.64
CA GLU A 104 17.55 9.23 -13.91
C GLU A 104 17.50 8.08 -12.90
N GLU A 105 16.32 7.55 -12.60
CA GLU A 105 16.13 6.62 -11.48
C GLU A 105 15.34 5.36 -11.91
N LEU A 106 15.28 4.37 -11.02
CA LEU A 106 14.51 3.15 -11.23
C LEU A 106 13.24 3.17 -10.37
N VAL A 107 12.09 3.24 -11.02
CA VAL A 107 10.78 3.12 -10.36
C VAL A 107 9.86 2.18 -11.11
N ILE A 108 8.96 1.54 -10.38
CA ILE A 108 7.85 0.78 -10.96
C ILE A 108 6.52 1.48 -10.68
N GLU A 109 5.70 1.59 -11.71
CA GLU A 109 4.33 2.07 -11.62
C GLU A 109 3.39 0.92 -12.00
N SER A 110 2.33 0.72 -11.21
CA SER A 110 1.28 -0.25 -11.51
C SER A 110 -0.05 0.47 -11.66
N TYR A 111 -0.80 0.12 -12.70
CA TYR A 111 -2.07 0.73 -13.06
C TYR A 111 -3.16 -0.31 -13.00
N TYR A 112 -4.33 0.09 -12.50
CA TYR A 112 -5.48 -0.78 -12.26
C TYR A 112 -6.71 -0.22 -12.97
N GLY A 113 -7.51 -1.11 -13.57
CA GLY A 113 -8.75 -0.73 -14.26
C GLY A 113 -9.92 -0.39 -13.33
N GLN A 114 -9.70 -0.44 -12.01
CA GLN A 114 -10.68 -0.16 -10.98
C GLN A 114 -10.01 0.50 -9.77
N ASP A 115 -10.82 1.11 -8.91
CA ASP A 115 -10.37 1.60 -7.61
C ASP A 115 -9.81 0.44 -6.77
N ILE A 116 -8.62 0.64 -6.21
CA ILE A 116 -7.97 -0.30 -5.30
C ILE A 116 -7.93 0.27 -3.89
N SER A 117 -8.10 -0.59 -2.90
CA SER A 117 -8.04 -0.22 -1.50
C SER A 117 -7.52 -1.38 -0.67
N PHE A 118 -6.40 -1.18 0.00
CA PHE A 118 -5.85 -2.15 0.93
C PHE A 118 -6.53 -2.09 2.30
N ASN A 119 -6.40 -3.17 3.07
CA ASN A 119 -6.85 -3.27 4.45
C ASN A 119 -5.86 -2.53 5.35
N THR A 120 -5.97 -1.20 5.35
CA THR A 120 -5.13 -0.30 6.14
C THR A 120 -5.96 0.80 6.80
N ARG A 121 -5.34 1.54 7.72
CA ARG A 121 -5.92 2.75 8.34
C ARG A 121 -5.84 4.00 7.47
N VAL A 122 -5.29 3.88 6.25
CA VAL A 122 -5.18 4.97 5.28
C VAL A 122 -6.40 4.96 4.36
N ARG A 123 -6.96 6.14 4.10
CA ARG A 123 -8.05 6.30 3.13
C ARG A 123 -7.51 6.19 1.69
N MET A 124 -8.07 5.27 0.91
CA MET A 124 -7.62 4.95 -0.46
C MET A 124 -8.71 5.11 -1.54
N ASN A 125 -9.68 6.02 -1.36
CA ASN A 125 -10.74 6.22 -2.34
C ASN A 125 -10.19 6.77 -3.67
N GLY A 126 -10.58 6.24 -4.83
CA GLY A 126 -10.16 6.74 -6.14
C GLY A 126 -8.68 6.50 -6.46
N ILE A 127 -8.06 5.49 -5.86
CA ILE A 127 -6.68 5.09 -6.18
C ILE A 127 -6.73 4.05 -7.29
N THR A 128 -6.09 4.36 -8.42
CA THR A 128 -6.04 3.48 -9.60
C THR A 128 -4.62 3.23 -10.08
N GLN A 129 -3.63 3.85 -9.43
CA GLN A 129 -2.22 3.68 -9.78
C GLN A 129 -1.34 3.78 -8.53
N LEU A 130 -0.27 2.99 -8.50
CA LEU A 130 0.72 2.97 -7.41
C LEU A 130 2.12 3.15 -8.00
N LEU A 131 3.02 3.80 -7.26
CA LEU A 131 4.42 3.98 -7.63
C LEU A 131 5.32 3.54 -6.47
N ILE A 132 6.33 2.73 -6.78
CA ILE A 132 7.33 2.25 -5.81
C ILE A 132 8.72 2.60 -6.37
N PRO A 133 9.49 3.44 -5.68
CA PRO A 133 10.89 3.70 -6.03
C PRO A 133 11.76 2.53 -5.61
N LEU A 134 12.68 2.10 -6.50
CA LEU A 134 13.52 0.92 -6.29
C LEU A 134 15.01 1.26 -6.25
N ASP A 135 15.42 2.31 -6.97
CA ASP A 135 16.73 2.94 -6.86
C ASP A 135 16.59 4.47 -6.96
N GLY A 136 17.49 5.21 -6.30
CA GLY A 136 17.50 6.67 -6.26
C GLY A 136 16.63 7.28 -5.15
N THR A 137 15.91 8.35 -5.47
CA THR A 137 15.17 9.15 -4.49
C THR A 137 14.07 8.30 -3.82
N HIS A 138 14.13 8.19 -2.49
CA HIS A 138 13.21 7.44 -1.63
C HIS A 138 13.29 5.89 -1.71
N ALA A 139 14.24 5.32 -2.45
CA ALA A 139 14.33 3.86 -2.63
C ALA A 139 14.49 3.08 -1.31
N ASP A 140 15.30 3.58 -0.37
CA ASP A 140 15.57 2.91 0.92
C ASP A 140 14.39 2.98 1.91
N SER A 141 13.37 3.78 1.61
CA SER A 141 12.26 4.03 2.52
C SER A 141 11.06 3.09 2.30
N ARG A 142 11.12 2.23 1.27
CA ARG A 142 10.05 1.29 0.88
C ARG A 142 8.71 2.00 0.72
N TYR A 143 8.77 3.22 0.18
CA TYR A 143 7.58 4.04 -0.03
C TYR A 143 6.77 3.53 -1.20
N LEU A 144 5.46 3.58 -1.03
CA LEU A 144 4.44 3.34 -2.02
C LEU A 144 3.59 4.60 -2.11
N PHE A 145 3.73 5.30 -3.22
CA PHE A 145 2.95 6.47 -3.56
C PHE A 145 1.65 6.05 -4.23
N MET A 146 0.58 6.78 -3.93
CA MET A 146 -0.73 6.51 -4.46
C MET A 146 -1.11 7.60 -5.46
N GLY A 147 -1.74 7.20 -6.56
CA GLY A 147 -2.28 8.13 -7.53
C GLY A 147 -3.65 7.69 -8.05
N GLY A 148 -4.26 8.55 -8.85
CA GLY A 148 -5.49 8.25 -9.54
C GLY A 148 -5.74 9.27 -10.65
N ASN A 149 -6.31 8.82 -11.77
CA ASN A 149 -6.59 9.66 -12.94
C ASN A 149 -5.38 10.43 -13.49
N GLY A 150 -4.17 9.86 -13.40
CA GLY A 150 -2.94 10.48 -13.89
C GLY A 150 -2.22 11.38 -12.90
N ASP A 151 -2.82 11.68 -11.74
CA ASP A 151 -2.21 12.54 -10.72
C ASP A 151 -1.69 11.73 -9.53
N TRP A 152 -0.53 12.12 -8.99
CA TRP A 152 0.03 11.58 -7.76
C TRP A 152 -0.46 12.36 -6.54
N ARG A 153 -0.90 11.64 -5.51
CA ARG A 153 -1.38 12.26 -4.28
C ARG A 153 -0.22 12.54 -3.33
N ALA A 154 -0.42 13.55 -2.48
CA ALA A 154 0.44 13.73 -1.32
C ALA A 154 0.23 12.58 -0.32
N GLY A 155 1.35 12.06 0.17
CA GLY A 155 1.41 10.97 1.12
C GLY A 155 1.97 9.69 0.51
N ALA A 156 2.80 8.99 1.28
CA ALA A 156 3.23 7.64 0.97
C ALA A 156 2.82 6.66 2.07
N MET A 157 2.60 5.41 1.67
CA MET A 157 2.58 4.26 2.57
C MET A 157 3.97 3.63 2.58
N VAL A 158 4.41 3.10 3.71
CA VAL A 158 5.58 2.25 3.86
C VAL A 158 5.18 0.78 3.72
N LEU A 159 5.82 0.06 2.81
CA LEU A 159 5.68 -1.39 2.70
C LEU A 159 6.40 -2.09 3.86
N THR A 160 5.82 -3.16 4.39
CA THR A 160 6.48 -3.97 5.43
C THR A 160 7.74 -4.64 4.88
N ASP A 161 7.65 -5.16 3.66
CA ASP A 161 8.73 -5.85 2.95
C ASP A 161 8.50 -5.77 1.44
N ASP A 162 9.44 -5.15 0.72
CA ASP A 162 9.47 -5.02 -0.74
C ASP A 162 10.45 -6.00 -1.41
N SER A 163 10.99 -6.95 -0.65
CA SER A 163 11.92 -7.96 -1.17
C SER A 163 11.36 -8.81 -2.33
N PRO A 164 10.07 -9.22 -2.36
CA PRO A 164 9.56 -9.99 -3.50
C PRO A 164 9.66 -9.21 -4.82
N LEU A 165 9.26 -7.93 -4.79
CA LEU A 165 9.38 -7.04 -5.93
C LEU A 165 10.84 -6.79 -6.33
N ARG A 166 11.73 -6.49 -5.37
CA ARG A 166 13.15 -6.29 -5.65
C ARG A 166 13.81 -7.53 -6.26
N ASN A 167 13.44 -8.72 -5.79
CA ASN A 167 13.95 -9.98 -6.34
C ASN A 167 13.50 -10.17 -7.79
N ALA A 168 12.22 -10.01 -8.09
CA ALA A 168 11.71 -10.10 -9.46
C ALA A 168 12.38 -9.08 -10.39
N MET A 169 12.59 -7.86 -9.91
CA MET A 169 13.29 -6.82 -10.68
C MET A 169 14.76 -7.18 -10.96
N ARG A 170 15.44 -7.89 -10.05
CA ARG A 170 16.80 -8.42 -10.28
C ARG A 170 16.80 -9.58 -11.26
N GLU A 171 15.88 -10.52 -11.11
CA GLU A 171 15.76 -11.69 -11.99
C GLU A 171 15.45 -11.28 -13.45
N LEU A 172 14.67 -10.22 -13.63
CA LEU A 172 14.38 -9.63 -14.93
C LEU A 172 15.49 -8.69 -15.45
N GLY A 173 16.54 -8.45 -14.66
CA GLY A 173 17.71 -7.67 -15.05
C GLY A 173 17.53 -6.14 -14.99
N TYR A 174 16.52 -5.64 -14.28
CA TYR A 174 16.29 -4.20 -14.10
C TYR A 174 17.08 -3.62 -12.93
N LEU A 175 17.20 -4.38 -11.84
CA LEU A 175 17.95 -3.99 -10.66
C LEU A 175 19.28 -4.76 -10.64
N SER A 176 20.38 -4.05 -10.38
CA SER A 176 21.66 -4.71 -10.12
C SER A 176 21.62 -5.39 -8.74
N GLY A 177 22.24 -6.56 -8.59
CA GLY A 177 22.40 -7.18 -7.28
C GLY A 177 23.45 -6.43 -6.45
N GLU A 178 23.09 -6.06 -5.22
CA GLU A 178 24.07 -5.88 -4.14
C GLU A 178 24.55 -7.23 -3.60
#